data_AF-A0A7K1FM71-F1
#
_entry.id   AF-A0A7K1FM71-F1
#
_cell.length_a   1.000
_cell.length_b   1.000
_cell.length_c   1.000
_cell.angle_alpha   90.00
_cell.angle_beta   90.00
_cell.angle_gamma   90.00
#
_symmetry.space_group_name_H-M   'P 1'
#
loop_
_entity.id
_entity.type
_entity.pdbx_description
1 polymer ?
#
loop_
_entity_poly.entity_id
_entity_poly.type
_entity_poly.pdbx_seq_one_letter_code
_entity_poly.pdbx_strand_id
1 'polypeptide(L)'
;MTETPTPDLDLSALDRPRLAAYALACATHLQPLVRGWASPATAAAVDDWLQRLWAGLGAGDGAGVGAVDAAAAEQVDAEVNEADEADADDSNSPAYYAMRAISAISYAATAQYGEDAVEAAGWASDEAVDLLADLDVTLASTPPLAEVEAAAQAEAYALVSADPFDPAQVRAAAEAARIRDVLTAAVPAYAAARGWN
;
A
#
# COMPACT_ATOMS: atom_id res chain seq x y z
N MET A 1 -9.69 19.93 -12.54
CA MET A 1 -9.30 18.62 -12.03
C MET A 1 -8.85 17.82 -13.24
N THR A 2 -7.55 17.70 -13.42
CA THR A 2 -6.96 16.73 -14.36
C THR A 2 -7.13 15.36 -13.71
N GLU A 3 -7.71 14.40 -14.41
CA GLU A 3 -7.81 13.02 -13.91
C GLU A 3 -6.40 12.53 -13.57
N THR A 4 -6.23 12.03 -12.35
CA THR A 4 -4.98 11.38 -11.94
C THR A 4 -4.79 10.16 -12.84
N PRO A 5 -3.62 9.97 -13.46
CA PRO A 5 -3.41 8.83 -14.36
C PRO A 5 -3.35 7.54 -13.54
N THR A 6 -4.49 6.86 -13.39
CA THR A 6 -4.53 5.48 -12.90
C THR A 6 -4.02 4.57 -14.03
N PRO A 7 -3.06 3.67 -13.77
CA PRO A 7 -2.62 2.73 -14.79
C PRO A 7 -3.79 1.81 -15.19
N ASP A 8 -4.04 1.67 -16.50
CA ASP A 8 -5.06 0.77 -17.06
C ASP A 8 -4.58 -0.69 -16.93
N LEU A 9 -4.79 -1.28 -15.75
CA LEU A 9 -4.36 -2.62 -15.38
C LEU A 9 -5.56 -3.57 -15.33
N ASP A 10 -5.47 -4.70 -16.02
CA ASP A 10 -6.50 -5.74 -15.98
C ASP A 10 -6.31 -6.66 -14.76
N LEU A 11 -6.67 -6.16 -13.58
CA LEU A 11 -6.62 -6.94 -12.34
C LEU A 11 -7.49 -8.21 -12.40
N SER A 12 -8.54 -8.22 -13.22
CA SER A 12 -9.45 -9.38 -13.34
C SER A 12 -8.79 -10.62 -13.94
N ALA A 13 -7.64 -10.46 -14.59
CA ALA A 13 -6.84 -11.55 -15.14
C ALA A 13 -5.95 -12.25 -14.10
N LEU A 14 -5.80 -11.68 -12.89
CA LEU A 14 -4.94 -12.20 -11.83
C LEU A 14 -5.70 -13.13 -10.88
N ASP A 15 -5.04 -14.17 -10.38
CA ASP A 15 -5.58 -14.97 -9.27
C ASP A 15 -5.33 -14.30 -7.91
N ARG A 16 -5.99 -14.80 -6.87
CA ARG A 16 -5.96 -14.20 -5.53
C ARG A 16 -4.56 -13.94 -4.98
N PRO A 17 -3.58 -14.88 -5.05
CA PRO A 17 -2.23 -14.59 -4.55
C PRO A 17 -1.54 -13.44 -5.28
N ARG A 18 -1.75 -13.32 -6.60
CA ARG A 18 -1.23 -12.21 -7.41
C ARG A 18 -1.91 -10.89 -7.09
N LEU A 19 -3.24 -10.90 -6.94
CA LEU A 19 -4.02 -9.73 -6.51
C LEU A 19 -3.57 -9.23 -5.14
N ALA A 20 -3.43 -10.14 -4.17
CA ALA A 20 -2.96 -9.81 -2.84
C ALA A 20 -1.52 -9.29 -2.86
N ALA A 21 -0.61 -9.91 -3.62
CA ALA A 21 0.76 -9.42 -3.75
C ALA A 21 0.84 -8.00 -4.36
N TYR A 22 -0.01 -7.72 -5.35
CA TYR A 22 -0.13 -6.39 -5.96
C TYR A 22 -0.65 -5.36 -4.96
N ALA A 23 -1.75 -5.67 -4.26
CA ALA A 23 -2.32 -4.80 -3.23
C ALA A 23 -1.30 -4.52 -2.10
N LEU A 24 -0.57 -5.55 -1.68
CA LEU A 24 0.50 -5.42 -0.69
C LEU A 24 1.68 -4.58 -1.15
N ALA A 25 2.02 -4.62 -2.45
CA ALA A 25 3.06 -3.75 -2.99
C ALA A 25 2.65 -2.27 -2.84
N CYS A 26 1.41 -1.93 -3.23
CA CYS A 26 0.84 -0.58 -3.07
C CYS A 26 0.87 -0.14 -1.59
N ALA A 27 0.39 -0.99 -0.67
CA ALA A 27 0.42 -0.69 0.76
C ALA A 27 1.86 -0.51 1.30
N THR A 28 2.81 -1.33 0.83
CA THR A 28 4.24 -1.25 1.23
C THR A 28 4.88 0.07 0.79
N HIS A 29 4.47 0.64 -0.35
CA HIS A 29 4.96 1.93 -0.82
C HIS A 29 4.63 3.07 0.15
N LEU A 30 3.45 3.01 0.82
CA LEU A 30 2.95 4.06 1.73
C LEU A 30 3.51 3.97 3.15
N GLN A 31 4.23 2.89 3.50
CA GLN A 31 4.80 2.69 4.84
C GLN A 31 5.58 3.91 5.40
N PRO A 32 6.35 4.70 4.60
CA PRO A 32 7.00 5.89 5.12
C PRO A 32 6.03 6.96 5.65
N LEU A 33 4.81 7.06 5.10
CA LEU A 33 3.78 7.98 5.59
C LEU A 33 3.31 7.57 6.98
N VAL A 34 3.04 6.28 7.20
CA VAL A 34 2.64 5.74 8.51
C VAL A 34 3.71 6.03 9.55
N ARG A 35 4.99 5.76 9.24
CA ARG A 35 6.11 6.05 10.16
C ARG A 35 6.28 7.54 10.47
N GLY A 36 5.90 8.40 9.54
CA GLY A 36 6.04 9.84 9.66
C GLY A 36 4.92 10.51 10.45
N TRP A 37 3.69 10.00 10.34
CA TRP A 37 2.49 10.73 10.73
C TRP A 37 1.55 9.98 11.66
N ALA A 38 1.71 8.66 11.81
CA ALA A 38 0.91 7.89 12.76
C ALA A 38 1.43 8.03 14.21
N SER A 39 0.63 7.56 15.16
CA SER A 39 1.00 7.44 16.55
C SER A 39 2.21 6.50 16.71
N PRO A 40 2.98 6.62 17.80
CA PRO A 40 4.10 5.71 18.04
C PRO A 40 3.71 4.23 18.07
N ALA A 41 2.47 3.90 18.47
CA ALA A 41 1.98 2.53 18.51
C ALA A 41 1.74 2.00 17.08
N THR A 42 0.99 2.75 16.27
CA THR A 42 0.71 2.39 14.87
C THR A 42 1.98 2.33 14.03
N ALA A 43 2.88 3.31 14.20
CA ALA A 43 4.18 3.34 13.50
C ALA A 43 5.08 2.15 13.86
N ALA A 44 4.96 1.60 15.08
CA ALA A 44 5.67 0.39 15.48
C ALA A 44 5.02 -0.90 14.96
N ALA A 45 3.70 -0.90 14.76
CA ALA A 45 2.93 -2.05 14.32
C ALA A 45 2.98 -2.28 12.79
N VAL A 46 3.13 -1.22 11.99
CA VAL A 46 3.06 -1.29 10.52
C VAL A 46 4.00 -2.32 9.89
N ASP A 47 5.20 -2.46 10.44
CA ASP A 47 6.19 -3.43 9.94
C ASP A 47 5.74 -4.87 10.21
N ASP A 48 5.12 -5.13 11.37
CA ASP A 48 4.58 -6.45 11.74
C ASP A 48 3.40 -6.82 10.83
N TRP A 49 2.47 -5.90 10.61
CA TRP A 49 1.32 -6.10 9.72
C TRP A 49 1.76 -6.47 8.31
N LEU A 50 2.63 -5.65 7.70
CA LEU A 50 3.14 -5.91 6.35
C LEU A 50 3.94 -7.23 6.31
N GLN A 51 4.76 -7.52 7.31
CA GLN A 51 5.52 -8.76 7.37
C GLN A 51 4.60 -10.00 7.44
N ARG A 52 3.56 -9.97 8.28
CA ARG A 52 2.58 -11.06 8.42
C ARG A 52 1.81 -11.30 7.13
N LEU A 53 1.35 -10.23 6.49
CA LEU A 53 0.65 -10.31 5.21
C LEU A 53 1.56 -10.83 4.08
N TRP A 54 2.82 -10.38 4.00
CA TRP A 54 3.78 -10.92 3.03
C TRP A 54 4.11 -12.40 3.29
N ALA A 55 4.24 -12.81 4.55
CA ALA A 55 4.45 -14.20 4.91
C ALA A 55 3.22 -15.08 4.58
N GLY A 56 2.02 -14.51 4.68
CA GLY A 56 0.74 -15.16 4.37
C GLY A 56 0.53 -15.50 2.89
N LEU A 57 1.31 -14.92 1.97
CA LEU A 57 1.27 -15.28 0.54
C LEU A 57 1.95 -16.63 0.23
N GLY A 58 2.62 -17.23 1.23
CA GLY A 58 3.30 -18.50 1.12
C GLY A 58 4.71 -18.39 0.50
N ALA A 59 5.66 -19.17 1.01
CA ALA A 59 6.89 -19.45 0.27
C ALA A 59 6.53 -20.48 -0.80
N GLY A 60 6.50 -20.07 -2.07
CA GLY A 60 6.33 -20.99 -3.19
C GLY A 60 7.42 -22.06 -3.14
N ASP A 61 7.11 -23.23 -2.61
CA ASP A 61 8.03 -24.36 -2.41
C ASP A 61 8.28 -25.15 -3.73
N GLY A 62 8.14 -24.47 -4.87
CA GLY A 62 8.36 -25.03 -6.19
C GLY A 62 7.26 -25.98 -6.69
N ALA A 63 6.18 -26.19 -5.93
CA ALA A 63 5.09 -27.10 -6.28
C ALA A 63 3.71 -26.44 -6.49
N GLY A 64 3.58 -25.13 -6.31
CA GLY A 64 2.35 -24.39 -6.56
C GLY A 64 2.32 -23.12 -5.71
N VAL A 65 1.65 -22.09 -6.23
CA VAL A 65 1.36 -20.88 -5.46
C VAL A 65 0.52 -21.30 -4.24
N GLY A 66 1.06 -21.09 -3.03
CA GLY A 66 0.43 -21.53 -1.79
C GLY A 66 -0.93 -20.87 -1.58
N ALA A 67 -1.81 -21.55 -0.85
CA ALA A 67 -3.05 -20.93 -0.38
C ALA A 67 -2.71 -19.78 0.57
N VAL A 68 -3.35 -18.64 0.39
CA VAL A 68 -3.13 -17.45 1.21
C VAL A 68 -3.58 -17.71 2.65
N ASP A 69 -2.83 -17.24 3.65
CA ASP A 69 -3.20 -17.32 5.06
C ASP A 69 -4.30 -16.30 5.40
N ALA A 70 -5.54 -16.66 5.04
CA ALA A 70 -6.72 -15.83 5.22
C ALA A 70 -6.96 -15.43 6.69
N ALA A 71 -6.66 -16.32 7.65
CA ALA A 71 -6.85 -16.05 9.07
C ALA A 71 -5.86 -15.02 9.60
N ALA A 72 -4.59 -15.11 9.18
CA ALA A 72 -3.60 -14.09 9.51
C ALA A 72 -3.96 -12.72 8.91
N ALA A 73 -4.49 -12.71 7.67
CA ALA A 73 -4.91 -11.48 7.01
C ALA A 73 -6.14 -10.83 7.67
N GLU A 74 -7.17 -11.61 8.01
CA GLU A 74 -8.34 -11.13 8.75
C GLU A 74 -7.94 -10.54 10.12
N GLN A 75 -6.98 -11.17 10.80
CA GLN A 75 -6.45 -10.62 12.06
C GLN A 75 -5.72 -9.28 11.85
N VAL A 76 -4.90 -9.16 10.81
CA VAL A 76 -4.23 -7.88 10.49
C VAL A 76 -5.26 -6.80 10.15
N ASP A 77 -6.28 -7.12 9.38
CA ASP A 77 -7.36 -6.18 9.06
C ASP A 77 -8.06 -5.68 10.33
N ALA A 78 -8.40 -6.57 11.27
CA ALA A 78 -8.99 -6.19 12.55
C ALA A 78 -8.05 -5.27 13.37
N GLU A 79 -6.76 -5.58 13.43
CA GLU A 79 -5.77 -4.76 14.15
C GLU A 79 -5.60 -3.36 13.52
N VAL A 80 -5.63 -3.26 12.18
CA VAL A 80 -5.59 -1.98 11.46
C VAL A 80 -6.82 -1.13 11.79
N ASN A 81 -8.01 -1.74 11.83
CA ASN A 81 -9.25 -1.06 12.19
C ASN A 81 -9.34 -0.67 13.68
N GLU A 82 -8.43 -1.16 14.53
CA GLU A 82 -8.29 -0.77 15.94
C GLU A 82 -7.17 0.26 16.18
N ALA A 83 -6.43 0.66 15.14
CA ALA A 83 -5.35 1.64 15.25
C ALA A 83 -5.88 3.02 15.66
N ASP A 84 -5.04 3.82 16.33
CA ASP A 84 -5.41 5.16 16.82
C ASP A 84 -5.93 6.07 15.68
N GLU A 85 -5.43 5.88 14.46
CA GLU A 85 -5.78 6.65 13.27
C GLU A 85 -7.00 6.14 12.51
N ALA A 86 -7.53 4.94 12.81
CA ALA A 86 -8.53 4.27 11.98
C ALA A 86 -9.78 5.14 11.70
N ASP A 87 -10.17 5.98 12.67
CA ASP A 87 -11.33 6.86 12.59
C ASP A 87 -10.98 8.34 12.25
N ALA A 88 -9.74 8.64 11.86
CA ALA A 88 -9.32 10.03 11.61
C ALA A 88 -9.91 10.58 10.30
N ASP A 89 -10.70 11.65 10.39
CA ASP A 89 -11.43 12.24 9.25
C ASP A 89 -11.05 13.70 8.92
N ASP A 90 -10.22 14.37 9.74
CA ASP A 90 -9.78 15.74 9.52
C ASP A 90 -8.52 15.82 8.66
N SER A 91 -8.68 16.21 7.38
CA SER A 91 -7.58 16.38 6.42
C SER A 91 -6.60 17.53 6.75
N ASN A 92 -6.83 18.28 7.84
CA ASN A 92 -5.85 19.20 8.41
C ASN A 92 -4.96 18.57 9.49
N SER A 93 -5.16 17.31 9.83
CA SER A 93 -4.36 16.55 10.77
C SER A 93 -3.44 15.54 10.06
N PRO A 94 -2.20 15.30 10.53
CA PRO A 94 -1.36 14.21 10.03
C PRO A 94 -2.02 12.83 10.19
N ALA A 95 -2.85 12.65 11.23
CA ALA A 95 -3.56 11.39 11.50
C ALA A 95 -4.46 10.96 10.33
N TYR A 96 -5.06 11.90 9.59
CA TYR A 96 -5.87 11.59 8.41
C TYR A 96 -5.05 10.93 7.29
N TYR A 97 -3.83 11.39 7.04
CA TYR A 97 -2.98 10.83 6.00
C TYR A 97 -2.38 9.49 6.42
N ALA A 98 -2.12 9.32 7.71
CA ALA A 98 -1.77 8.03 8.29
C ALA A 98 -2.94 7.03 8.20
N MET A 99 -4.18 7.46 8.48
CA MET A 99 -5.41 6.67 8.28
C MET A 99 -5.51 6.16 6.85
N ARG A 100 -5.42 7.07 5.86
CA ARG A 100 -5.42 6.71 4.44
C ARG A 100 -4.35 5.67 4.08
N ALA A 101 -3.14 5.84 4.60
CA ALA A 101 -2.05 4.89 4.38
C ALA A 101 -2.30 3.51 5.03
N ILE A 102 -2.88 3.44 6.22
CA ILE A 102 -3.24 2.15 6.85
C ILE A 102 -4.49 1.52 6.22
N SER A 103 -5.40 2.30 5.63
CA SER A 103 -6.53 1.77 4.84
C SER A 103 -6.04 0.95 3.64
N ALA A 104 -4.96 1.36 2.98
CA ALA A 104 -4.34 0.54 1.93
C ALA A 104 -3.84 -0.82 2.45
N ILE A 105 -3.38 -0.90 3.71
CA ILE A 105 -3.00 -2.17 4.37
C ILE A 105 -4.24 -3.03 4.62
N SER A 106 -5.34 -2.44 5.10
CA SER A 106 -6.64 -3.12 5.27
C SER A 106 -7.16 -3.68 3.94
N TYR A 107 -7.09 -2.91 2.85
CA TYR A 107 -7.44 -3.38 1.51
C TYR A 107 -6.54 -4.51 1.03
N ALA A 108 -5.23 -4.43 1.27
CA ALA A 108 -4.30 -5.50 0.96
C ALA A 108 -4.57 -6.78 1.77
N ALA A 109 -4.95 -6.65 3.04
CA ALA A 109 -5.42 -7.77 3.85
C ALA A 109 -6.72 -8.35 3.29
N THR A 110 -7.69 -7.51 2.95
CA THR A 110 -8.98 -7.92 2.35
C THR A 110 -8.79 -8.68 1.04
N ALA A 111 -7.80 -8.31 0.21
CA ALA A 111 -7.48 -9.05 -1.01
C ALA A 111 -7.04 -10.52 -0.73
N GLN A 112 -6.56 -10.82 0.48
CA GLN A 112 -6.17 -12.18 0.89
C GLN A 112 -7.36 -13.04 1.33
N TYR A 113 -8.33 -12.50 2.07
CA TYR A 113 -9.42 -13.31 2.66
C TYR A 113 -10.84 -12.94 2.19
N GLY A 114 -11.06 -11.73 1.68
CA GLY A 114 -12.36 -11.19 1.31
C GLY A 114 -13.01 -11.86 0.10
N GLU A 115 -14.30 -11.64 -0.12
CA GLU A 115 -15.05 -12.26 -1.21
C GLU A 115 -14.60 -11.76 -2.59
N ASP A 116 -14.32 -10.45 -2.72
CA ASP A 116 -13.86 -9.81 -3.95
C ASP A 116 -12.42 -9.29 -3.82
N ALA A 117 -11.47 -10.13 -4.22
CA ALA A 117 -10.05 -9.78 -4.19
C ALA A 117 -9.65 -8.77 -5.28
N VAL A 118 -10.43 -8.67 -6.37
CA VAL A 118 -10.16 -7.72 -7.46
C VAL A 118 -10.50 -6.32 -7.01
N GLU A 119 -11.69 -6.14 -6.43
CA GLU A 119 -12.12 -4.86 -5.88
C GLU A 119 -11.18 -4.38 -4.77
N ALA A 120 -10.82 -5.24 -3.82
CA ALA A 120 -9.89 -4.89 -2.74
C ALA A 120 -8.49 -4.50 -3.25
N ALA A 121 -7.97 -5.19 -4.27
CA ALA A 121 -6.70 -4.82 -4.89
C ALA A 121 -6.78 -3.47 -5.63
N GLY A 122 -7.91 -3.19 -6.28
CA GLY A 122 -8.21 -1.88 -6.88
C GLY A 122 -8.22 -0.77 -5.83
N TRP A 123 -8.94 -0.95 -4.71
CA TRP A 123 -8.97 0.04 -3.64
C TRP A 123 -7.59 0.33 -3.04
N ALA A 124 -6.74 -0.69 -2.85
CA ALA A 124 -5.37 -0.48 -2.38
C ALA A 124 -4.53 0.36 -3.38
N SER A 125 -4.71 0.14 -4.68
CA SER A 125 -4.04 0.88 -5.75
C SER A 125 -4.51 2.33 -5.82
N ASP A 126 -5.83 2.53 -5.86
CA ASP A 126 -6.47 3.85 -5.94
C ASP A 126 -6.10 4.68 -4.70
N GLU A 127 -6.18 4.09 -3.50
CA GLU A 127 -5.87 4.79 -2.25
C GLU A 127 -4.42 5.30 -2.22
N ALA A 128 -3.47 4.50 -2.72
CA ALA A 128 -2.08 4.91 -2.82
C ALA A 128 -1.88 6.06 -3.80
N VAL A 129 -2.49 6.00 -4.98
CA VAL A 129 -2.36 7.06 -6.00
C VAL A 129 -3.04 8.35 -5.55
N ASP A 130 -4.26 8.27 -5.03
CA ASP A 130 -5.04 9.43 -4.60
C ASP A 130 -4.41 10.13 -3.39
N LEU A 131 -3.90 9.37 -2.42
CA LEU A 131 -3.18 9.94 -1.28
C LEU A 131 -1.95 10.73 -1.74
N LEU A 132 -1.19 10.21 -2.71
CA LEU A 132 -0.01 10.88 -3.22
C LEU A 132 -0.33 12.08 -4.11
N ALA A 133 -1.45 12.04 -4.83
CA ALA A 133 -1.98 13.20 -5.56
C ALA A 133 -2.38 14.34 -4.60
N ASP A 134 -2.98 14.02 -3.45
CA ASP A 134 -3.27 15.01 -2.40
C ASP A 134 -1.98 15.68 -1.88
N LEU A 135 -0.92 14.89 -1.70
CA LEU A 135 0.38 15.40 -1.28
C LEU A 135 0.99 16.35 -2.32
N ASP A 136 0.86 16.03 -3.61
CA ASP A 136 1.36 16.84 -4.72
C ASP A 136 0.76 18.25 -4.75
N VAL A 137 -0.51 18.42 -4.34
CA VAL A 137 -1.16 19.74 -4.26
C VAL A 137 -0.39 20.70 -3.35
N THR A 138 0.19 20.19 -2.26
CA THR A 138 0.96 21.02 -1.31
C THR A 138 2.44 21.10 -1.68
N LEU A 139 3.05 19.99 -2.13
CA LEU A 139 4.50 19.93 -2.36
C LEU A 139 4.92 20.46 -3.73
N ALA A 140 4.02 20.46 -4.71
CA ALA A 140 4.33 20.75 -6.11
C ALA A 140 5.54 19.95 -6.62
N SER A 141 5.57 18.64 -6.31
CA SER A 141 6.69 17.74 -6.62
C SER A 141 6.95 17.67 -8.12
N THR A 142 8.20 17.41 -8.51
CA THR A 142 8.56 17.16 -9.91
C THR A 142 9.57 16.00 -9.99
N PRO A 143 9.20 14.84 -10.57
CA PRO A 143 7.86 14.49 -11.07
C PRO A 143 6.80 14.47 -9.94
N PRO A 144 5.50 14.59 -10.26
CA PRO A 144 4.41 14.36 -9.32
C PRO A 144 4.55 12.99 -8.62
N LEU A 145 4.30 12.94 -7.32
CA LEU A 145 4.34 11.71 -6.52
C LEU A 145 3.35 10.67 -7.04
N ALA A 146 2.16 11.09 -7.46
CA ALA A 146 1.16 10.17 -8.03
C ALA A 146 1.67 9.50 -9.32
N GLU A 147 2.44 10.20 -10.16
CA GLU A 147 3.06 9.62 -11.36
C GLU A 147 4.18 8.63 -10.99
N VAL A 148 4.95 8.92 -9.93
CA VAL A 148 5.98 8.01 -9.43
C VAL A 148 5.36 6.73 -8.87
N GLU A 149 4.24 6.83 -8.17
CA GLU A 149 3.50 5.67 -7.68
C GLU A 149 2.87 4.85 -8.80
N ALA A 150 2.20 5.49 -9.77
CA ALA A 150 1.63 4.77 -10.91
C ALA A 150 2.69 3.96 -11.67
N ALA A 151 3.93 4.49 -11.79
CA ALA A 151 5.04 3.75 -12.36
C ALA A 151 5.47 2.55 -11.49
N ALA A 152 5.55 2.72 -10.17
CA ALA A 152 5.86 1.63 -9.23
C ALA A 152 4.78 0.54 -9.23
N GLN A 153 3.51 0.91 -9.32
CA GLN A 153 2.40 -0.04 -9.47
C GLN A 153 2.44 -0.80 -10.79
N ALA A 154 2.81 -0.14 -11.90
CA ALA A 154 2.98 -0.82 -13.18
C ALA A 154 4.12 -1.87 -13.14
N GLU A 155 5.23 -1.56 -12.44
CA GLU A 155 6.30 -2.53 -12.19
C GLU A 155 5.82 -3.71 -11.33
N ALA A 156 5.09 -3.46 -10.25
CA ALA A 156 4.51 -4.51 -9.40
C ALA A 156 3.53 -5.40 -10.20
N TYR A 157 2.67 -4.79 -11.03
CA TYR A 157 1.73 -5.51 -11.90
C TYR A 157 2.46 -6.43 -12.89
N ALA A 158 3.55 -5.96 -13.50
CA ALA A 158 4.36 -6.77 -14.40
C ALA A 158 4.96 -7.99 -13.70
N LEU A 159 5.38 -7.86 -12.44
CA LEU A 159 5.94 -8.95 -11.65
C LEU A 159 4.88 -9.97 -11.21
N VAL A 160 3.70 -9.52 -10.76
CA VAL A 160 2.62 -10.46 -10.41
C VAL A 160 2.06 -11.18 -11.64
N SER A 161 2.10 -10.54 -12.81
CA SER A 161 1.68 -11.13 -14.08
C SER A 161 2.70 -12.10 -14.68
N ALA A 162 3.92 -12.17 -14.13
CA ALA A 162 4.96 -13.06 -14.63
C ALA A 162 4.61 -14.54 -14.41
N ASP A 163 5.14 -15.39 -15.29
CA ASP A 163 5.09 -16.84 -15.16
C ASP A 163 6.52 -17.41 -15.26
N PRO A 164 7.08 -17.97 -14.18
CA PRO A 164 6.45 -18.21 -12.87
C PRO A 164 6.26 -16.92 -12.04
N PHE A 165 5.19 -16.88 -11.26
CA PHE A 165 4.94 -15.85 -10.24
C PHE A 165 5.82 -16.10 -9.00
N ASP A 166 6.51 -15.06 -8.53
CA ASP A 166 7.36 -15.11 -7.33
C ASP A 166 7.03 -13.93 -6.39
N PRO A 167 6.31 -14.17 -5.27
CA PRO A 167 5.95 -13.11 -4.33
C PRO A 167 7.17 -12.47 -3.65
N ALA A 168 8.30 -13.18 -3.55
CA ALA A 168 9.52 -12.60 -2.97
C ALA A 168 10.13 -11.53 -3.87
N GLN A 169 10.02 -11.69 -5.20
CA GLN A 169 10.45 -10.66 -6.16
C GLN A 169 9.55 -9.43 -6.11
N VAL A 170 8.24 -9.61 -6.02
CA VAL A 170 7.28 -8.50 -5.88
C VAL A 170 7.56 -7.72 -4.60
N ARG A 171 7.74 -8.43 -3.47
CA ARG A 171 8.11 -7.81 -2.19
C ARG A 171 9.40 -7.02 -2.28
N ALA A 172 10.46 -7.63 -2.82
CA ALA A 172 11.76 -6.98 -2.94
C ALA A 172 11.68 -5.72 -3.82
N ALA A 173 10.89 -5.76 -4.90
CA ALA A 173 10.65 -4.60 -5.75
C ALA A 173 9.86 -3.50 -5.02
N ALA A 174 8.78 -3.86 -4.29
CA ALA A 174 8.01 -2.91 -3.50
C ALA A 174 8.86 -2.25 -2.40
N GLU A 175 9.72 -3.01 -1.73
CA GLU A 175 10.67 -2.48 -0.76
C GLU A 175 11.77 -1.64 -1.43
N ALA A 176 12.18 -1.94 -2.65
CA ALA A 176 13.16 -1.12 -3.38
C ALA A 176 12.53 0.05 -4.16
N ALA A 177 11.20 0.21 -4.13
CA ALA A 177 10.50 1.15 -4.98
C ALA A 177 10.91 2.59 -4.67
N ARG A 178 11.26 3.34 -5.72
CA ARG A 178 11.71 4.73 -5.63
C ARG A 178 10.74 5.62 -4.85
N ILE A 179 9.44 5.34 -4.92
CA ILE A 179 8.42 6.10 -4.19
C ILE A 179 8.68 6.12 -2.67
N ARG A 180 9.22 5.04 -2.09
CA ARG A 180 9.52 4.98 -0.65
C ARG A 180 10.62 5.96 -0.24
N ASP A 181 11.66 6.08 -1.06
CA ASP A 181 12.74 7.05 -0.84
C ASP A 181 12.24 8.49 -0.96
N VAL A 182 11.40 8.74 -1.97
CA VAL A 182 10.79 10.06 -2.19
C VAL A 182 9.89 10.42 -1.01
N LEU A 183 9.05 9.50 -0.54
CA LEU A 183 8.15 9.74 0.59
C LEU A 183 8.91 9.98 1.90
N THR A 184 10.00 9.24 2.13
CA THR A 184 10.86 9.46 3.30
C THR A 184 11.39 10.91 3.36
N ALA A 185 11.66 11.52 2.21
CA ALA A 185 12.06 12.92 2.12
C ALA A 185 10.87 13.90 2.12
N ALA A 186 9.73 13.51 1.53
CA ALA A 186 8.56 14.37 1.36
C ALA A 186 7.76 14.58 2.65
N VAL A 187 7.66 13.55 3.50
CA VAL A 187 6.94 13.58 4.79
C VAL A 187 7.31 14.79 5.66
N PRO A 188 8.60 15.04 6.00
CA PRO A 188 8.95 16.20 6.82
C PRO A 188 8.72 17.53 6.08
N ALA A 189 8.90 17.57 4.76
CA ALA A 189 8.64 18.78 3.97
C ALA A 189 7.15 19.17 3.96
N TYR A 190 6.27 18.18 3.83
CA TYR A 190 4.83 18.36 3.86
C TYR A 190 4.36 18.80 5.26
N ALA A 191 4.85 18.15 6.32
CA ALA A 191 4.56 18.55 7.70
C ALA A 191 4.94 20.01 7.96
N ALA A 192 6.13 20.43 7.52
CA ALA A 192 6.57 21.82 7.62
C ALA A 192 5.68 22.79 6.82
N ALA A 193 5.25 22.41 5.61
CA ALA A 193 4.35 23.24 4.79
C ALA A 193 2.95 23.39 5.40
N ARG A 194 2.49 22.39 6.17
CA ARG A 194 1.19 22.41 6.87
C ARG A 194 1.28 22.99 8.30
N GLY A 195 2.48 23.23 8.82
CA GLY A 195 2.69 23.71 10.18
C GLY A 195 2.45 22.64 11.25
N TRP A 196 2.61 21.37 10.90
CA TRP A 196 2.59 20.25 11.84
C TRP A 196 3.96 20.13 12.49
N ASN A 197 4.00 20.02 13.83
CA ASN A 197 5.22 19.88 14.62
C ASN A 197 5.37 18.45 15.14
#